data_AF-A0A2S3R209-F1
#
_entry.id   AF-A0A2S3R209-F1
#
_cell.length_a   1.000
_cell.length_b   1.000
_cell.length_c   1.000
_cell.angle_alpha   90.00
_cell.angle_beta   90.00
_cell.angle_gamma   90.00
#
_symmetry.space_group_name_H-M   'P 1'
#
loop_
_entity.id
_entity.type
_entity.pdbx_description
1 polymer ?
#
loop_
_entity_poly.entity_id
_entity_poly.type
_entity_poly.pdbx_seq_one_letter_code
_entity_poly.pdbx_strand_id
1 'polypeptide(L)' 'MDLPDWTPPPCPKCGADEMYHKLVSHVPSSKAFRTQNGWYCAKCNAGAFQVGNFSESDAAQFAVSLVNR' A
#
# COMPACT_ATOMS: atom_id res chain seq x y z
N MET A 1 0.26 19.62 5.23
CA MET A 1 0.59 18.18 5.24
C MET A 1 1.08 17.87 3.85
N ASP A 2 2.39 17.70 3.67
CA ASP A 2 2.92 17.13 2.44
C ASP A 2 2.44 15.69 2.38
N LEU A 3 1.54 15.40 1.44
CA LEU A 3 1.15 14.02 1.15
C LEU A 3 2.39 13.34 0.56
N PRO A 4 2.85 12.21 1.13
CA PRO A 4 3.99 11.49 0.59
C PRO A 4 3.75 11.11 -0.86
N ASP A 5 4.80 11.16 -1.68
CA ASP A 5 4.77 10.80 -3.09
C ASP A 5 4.29 9.35 -3.25
N TRP A 6 3.01 9.17 -3.57
CA TRP A 6 2.33 7.87 -3.66
C TRP A 6 2.47 7.25 -5.06
N THR A 7 3.58 7.52 -5.75
CA THR A 7 3.80 6.98 -7.09
C THR A 7 4.04 5.46 -7.00
N PRO A 8 3.29 4.64 -7.75
CA PRO A 8 3.45 3.19 -7.73
C PRO A 8 4.86 2.79 -8.16
N PRO A 9 5.61 2.03 -7.34
CA PRO A 9 6.86 1.43 -7.79
C PRO A 9 6.56 0.33 -8.83
N PRO A 10 7.53 -0.05 -9.67
CA PRO A 10 7.38 -1.19 -10.56
C PRO A 10 7.36 -2.51 -9.78
N CYS A 11 6.62 -3.49 -10.30
CA CYS A 11 6.47 -4.78 -9.65
C CYS A 11 7.80 -5.53 -9.52
N PRO A 12 8.23 -5.93 -8.31
CA PRO A 12 9.50 -6.65 -8.12
C PRO A 12 9.53 -8.04 -8.77
N LYS A 13 8.36 -8.60 -9.10
CA LYS A 13 8.24 -9.95 -9.70
C LYS A 13 8.18 -9.93 -11.22
N CYS A 14 7.54 -8.92 -11.82
CA CYS A 14 7.28 -8.90 -13.26
C CYS A 14 7.70 -7.60 -13.96
N GLY A 15 8.20 -6.61 -13.22
CA GLY A 15 8.65 -5.32 -13.74
C GLY A 15 7.56 -4.40 -14.28
N ALA A 16 6.28 -4.73 -14.10
CA ALA A 16 5.18 -3.89 -14.56
C ALA A 16 4.99 -2.65 -13.67
N ASP A 17 4.81 -1.49 -14.30
CA ASP A 17 4.52 -0.21 -13.62
C ASP A 17 3.07 -0.12 -13.10
N GLU A 18 2.20 -1.05 -13.51
CA GLU A 18 0.81 -1.15 -13.06
C GLU A 18 0.72 -1.81 -11.68
N MET A 19 1.23 -1.13 -10.67
CA MET A 19 1.00 -1.47 -9.27
C MET A 19 -0.08 -0.58 -8.65
N TYR A 20 -0.88 -1.16 -7.77
CA TYR A 20 -1.85 -0.42 -6.96
C TYR A 20 -1.62 -0.76 -5.49
N HIS A 21 -1.70 0.25 -4.64
CA HIS A 21 -1.64 0.04 -3.20
C HIS A 21 -3.01 -0.40 -2.70
N LYS A 22 -3.08 -1.56 -2.05
CA LYS A 22 -4.31 -2.07 -1.43
C LYS A 22 -4.19 -1.93 0.07
N LEU A 23 -5.13 -1.19 0.66
CA LEU A 23 -5.27 -1.09 2.11
C LEU A 23 -6.49 -1.89 2.54
N VAL A 24 -6.24 -3.09 3.07
CA VAL A 24 -7.29 -4.04 3.47
C VAL A 24 -7.81 -3.74 4.86
N SER A 25 -6.94 -3.25 5.75
CA SER A 25 -7.32 -2.81 7.09
C SER A 25 -6.68 -1.47 7.40
N HIS A 26 -7.37 -0.62 8.15
CA HIS A 26 -6.85 0.64 8.67
C HIS A 26 -6.40 0.52 10.14
N VAL A 27 -6.56 -0.67 10.75
CA VAL A 27 -6.27 -0.91 12.17
C VAL A 27 -4.83 -1.44 12.32
N PRO A 28 -3.87 -0.66 12.87
CA PRO A 28 -2.45 -1.02 12.85
C PRO A 28 -2.08 -2.32 13.58
N SER A 29 -2.87 -2.69 14.57
CA SER A 29 -2.70 -3.91 15.35
C SER A 29 -3.32 -5.15 14.69
N SER A 30 -4.08 -5.00 13.61
CA SER A 30 -4.75 -6.11 12.97
C SER A 30 -3.78 -6.93 12.11
N LYS A 31 -3.95 -8.26 12.10
CA LYS A 31 -3.16 -9.15 11.23
C LYS A 31 -3.28 -8.76 9.75
N ALA A 32 -4.47 -8.36 9.32
CA ALA A 32 -4.72 -7.92 7.95
C ALA A 32 -3.89 -6.68 7.58
N PHE A 33 -3.73 -5.74 8.50
CA PHE A 33 -2.90 -4.55 8.29
C PHE A 33 -1.43 -4.94 8.07
N ARG A 34 -0.90 -5.84 8.92
CA ARG A 34 0.50 -6.29 8.84
C ARG A 34 0.84 -7.17 7.64
N THR A 35 -0.12 -7.97 7.16
CA THR A 35 0.17 -8.99 6.13
C THR A 35 -0.50 -8.74 4.79
N GLN A 36 -1.53 -7.91 4.73
CA GLN A 36 -2.35 -7.71 3.52
C GLN A 36 -2.34 -6.26 3.02
N ASN A 37 -1.80 -5.30 3.77
CA ASN A 37 -1.58 -3.95 3.26
C ASN A 37 -0.26 -3.89 2.49
N GLY A 38 -0.31 -3.24 1.34
CA GLY A 38 0.88 -2.96 0.54
C GLY A 38 0.56 -2.88 -0.94
N TRP A 39 1.60 -2.99 -1.75
CA TRP A 39 1.50 -2.91 -3.19
C TRP A 39 1.18 -4.26 -3.81
N TYR A 40 0.19 -4.25 -4.69
CA TYR A 40 -0.22 -5.38 -5.51
C TYR A 40 -0.01 -5.03 -6.97
N CYS A 41 0.47 -5.99 -7.74
CA CYS A 41 0.60 -5.82 -9.19
C CYS A 41 -0.71 -6.21 -9.88
N ALA A 42 -1.26 -5.33 -10.73
CA ALA A 42 -2.45 -5.63 -11.52
C ALA A 42 -2.20 -6.73 -12.57
N LYS A 43 -0.97 -6.83 -13.08
CA LYS A 43 -0.61 -7.77 -14.14
C LYS A 43 -0.44 -9.21 -13.64
N CYS A 44 0.29 -9.41 -12.55
CA CYS A 44 0.60 -10.74 -12.02
C CYS A 44 -0.11 -11.09 -10.71
N ASN A 45 -0.95 -10.19 -10.19
CA ASN A 45 -1.63 -10.32 -8.89
C ASN A 45 -0.70 -10.66 -7.72
N ALA A 46 0.59 -10.34 -7.84
CA ALA A 46 1.56 -10.56 -6.80
C ALA A 46 1.51 -9.42 -5.78
N GLY A 47 1.53 -9.77 -4.50
CA GLY A 47 1.49 -8.87 -3.34
C GLY A 47 1.09 -9.64 -2.07
N ALA A 48 1.05 -9.01 -0.90
CA ALA A 48 1.37 -7.61 -0.64
C ALA A 48 2.90 -7.39 -0.61
N PHE A 49 3.40 -6.47 -1.42
CA PHE A 49 4.78 -6.01 -1.31
C PHE A 49 4.85 -4.73 -0.49
N GLN A 50 5.77 -4.68 0.46
CA GLN A 50 6.14 -3.44 1.13
C GLN A 50 7.28 -2.81 0.34
N VAL A 51 6.92 -2.12 -0.75
CA VAL A 51 7.84 -1.37 -1.60
C VAL A 51 7.62 0.13 -1.37
N GLY A 52 8.72 0.86 -1.18
CA GLY A 52 8.74 2.26 -0.77
C GLY A 52 9.21 2.46 0.67
N ASN A 53 9.60 3.68 1.02
CA ASN A 53 10.00 4.09 2.39
C ASN A 53 8.78 4.34 3.30
N PHE A 54 7.61 3.80 2.96
CA PHE A 54 6.39 4.04 3.71
C PHE A 54 6.33 3.11 4.90
N SER A 55 6.16 3.71 6.08
CA SER A 55 5.82 2.92 7.24
C SER A 55 4.34 2.55 7.18
N GLU A 56 3.99 1.45 7.82
CA GLU A 56 2.61 1.06 8.06
C GLU A 56 1.77 2.21 8.66
N SER A 57 2.38 3.03 9.52
CA SER A 57 1.75 4.21 10.14
C SER A 57 1.30 5.26 9.11
N ASP A 58 2.10 5.50 8.07
CA ASP A 58 1.77 6.45 6.99
C ASP A 58 0.58 5.95 6.17
N ALA A 59 0.54 4.64 5.90
CA ALA A 59 -0.59 4.02 5.23
C ALA A 59 -1.88 4.09 6.05
N ALA A 60 -1.80 3.96 7.38
CA ALA A 60 -2.95 4.13 8.26
C ALA A 60 -3.49 5.56 8.23
N GLN A 61 -2.61 6.57 8.28
CA GLN A 61 -3.02 7.97 8.20
C GLN A 61 -3.70 8.29 6.87
N PHE A 62 -3.16 7.78 5.76
CA PHE A 62 -3.78 7.91 4.45
C PHE A 62 -5.14 7.20 4.36
N ALA A 63 -5.29 6.03 4.96
CA ALA A 63 -6.58 5.34 5.04
C ALA A 63 -7.64 6.16 5.79
N VAL A 64 -7.26 6.70 6.95
CA VAL A 64 -8.15 7.52 7.78
C VAL A 64 -8.55 8.81 7.04
N SER A 65 -7.66 9.39 6.25
CA SER A 65 -7.98 10.59 5.45
C SER A 65 -8.95 10.29 4.29
N LEU A 66 -8.92 9.07 3.73
CA LEU A 66 -9.88 8.63 2.70
C LEU A 66 -11.27 8.31 3.25
N VAL A 67 -11.37 7.82 4.50
CA VAL A 67 -12.66 7.44 5.12
C VAL A 67 -13.43 8.66 5.64
N ASN A 68 -12.75 9.74 6.04
CA ASN A 68 -13.38 10.95 6.57
C ASN A 68 -13.66 12.03 5.50
N ARG A 69 -13.82 11.64 4.23
CA ARG A 69 -14.16 12.55 3.11
C ARG A 69 -15.62 12.42 2.73
#